data_AF-A0AAV0VBQ8-F1
#
_entry.id   AF-A0AAV0VBQ8-F1
#
_cell.length_a   1.000
_cell.length_b   1.000
_cell.length_c   1.000
_cell.angle_alpha   90.00
_cell.angle_beta   90.00
_cell.angle_gamma   90.00
#
_symmetry.space_group_name_H-M   'P 1'
#
loop_
_entity.id
_entity.type
_entity.pdbx_description
1 polymer ?
#
loop_
_entity_poly.entity_id
_entity_poly.type
_entity_poly.pdbx_seq_one_letter_code
_entity_poly.pdbx_strand_id
1 'polypeptide(L)'
;MIHDGYFEAQMHRTQVLQDDNYMEYTVYVLRCQWQPKDSSESTTWLVSHRFSVFEKLHKDLKRKVPTAVAMIPLFPRKHVLGGVFKGKTGNSSAIVEERKRGLERYVAQVLELCARLPENLNVPELDRFLNVSRQVEQHRRQLMSGGADESGAAPAGFGRPLNLNAGGAEGMAAREQARLPTELPTPLDEEELSHTEQAVALLNASIRSSRGDLRRDPQVQHHLKVCVQLLPRLQISANLDNPFANVDLIPRAMQCQEDLETTMGLYNDSLLAVTETYALSAQEGGGLQAPPPYVPGQQNSYQPSYGV
;
A
#
# COMPACT_ATOMS: atom_id res chain seq x y z
N MET A 1 -18.31 19.87 5.45
CA MET A 1 -17.57 20.02 4.18
C MET A 1 -16.15 19.52 4.42
N ILE A 2 -15.58 18.78 3.48
CA ILE A 2 -14.20 18.28 3.58
C ILE A 2 -13.50 18.65 2.26
N HIS A 3 -12.33 19.30 2.34
CA HIS A 3 -11.55 19.76 1.17
C HIS A 3 -12.36 20.59 0.16
N ASP A 4 -13.17 21.55 0.62
CA ASP A 4 -14.04 22.40 -0.22
C ASP A 4 -15.06 21.63 -1.06
N GLY A 5 -15.45 20.44 -0.59
CA GLY A 5 -16.48 19.62 -1.22
C GLY A 5 -17.42 18.94 -0.24
N TYR A 6 -18.47 18.35 -0.82
CA TYR A 6 -19.38 17.46 -0.13
C TYR A 6 -18.76 16.07 -0.11
N PHE A 7 -18.63 15.51 1.09
CA PHE A 7 -18.05 14.19 1.30
C PHE A 7 -19.06 13.30 2.00
N GLU A 8 -19.22 12.09 1.49
CA GLU A 8 -19.98 11.03 2.14
C GLU A 8 -19.18 9.72 2.15
N ALA A 9 -19.38 8.91 3.18
CA ALA A 9 -18.89 7.54 3.19
C ALA A 9 -19.98 6.61 3.75
N GLN A 10 -20.21 5.51 3.05
CA GLN A 10 -21.24 4.53 3.38
C GLN A 10 -20.64 3.12 3.43
N MET A 11 -21.19 2.28 4.30
CA MET A 11 -20.77 0.88 4.36
C MET A 11 -21.27 0.13 3.14
N HIS A 12 -20.36 -0.32 2.28
CA HIS A 12 -20.69 -0.97 1.02
C HIS A 12 -20.87 -2.48 1.19
N ARG A 13 -19.84 -3.17 1.70
CA ARG A 13 -19.87 -4.63 1.89
C ARG A 13 -18.82 -5.10 2.89
N THR A 14 -18.84 -6.40 3.18
CA THR A 14 -17.80 -7.11 3.90
C THR A 14 -17.12 -8.10 2.96
N GLN A 15 -15.83 -8.36 3.17
CA GLN A 15 -15.08 -9.35 2.41
C GLN A 15 -14.21 -10.16 3.37
N VAL A 16 -14.03 -11.44 3.07
CA VAL A 16 -13.04 -12.28 3.75
C VAL A 16 -11.81 -12.31 2.86
N LEU A 17 -10.68 -11.86 3.43
CA LEU A 17 -9.38 -11.91 2.79
C LEU A 17 -8.49 -12.86 3.58
N GLN A 18 -7.43 -13.31 2.95
CA GLN A 18 -6.44 -14.20 3.55
C GLN A 18 -5.09 -13.47 3.64
N ASP A 19 -4.36 -13.67 4.73
CA ASP A 19 -2.99 -13.15 4.85
C ASP A 19 -1.96 -14.18 4.39
N ASP A 20 -0.68 -13.81 4.41
CA ASP A 20 0.43 -14.64 3.96
C ASP A 20 0.55 -15.96 4.76
N ASN A 21 -0.07 -16.05 5.94
CA ASN A 21 -0.11 -17.25 6.77
C ASN A 21 -1.36 -18.09 6.53
N TYR A 22 -2.07 -17.84 5.43
CA TYR A 22 -3.35 -18.48 5.12
C TYR A 22 -4.45 -18.22 6.15
N MET A 23 -4.33 -17.19 6.99
CA MET A 23 -5.34 -16.87 8.00
C MET A 23 -6.39 -15.93 7.42
N GLU A 24 -7.65 -16.35 7.51
CA GLU A 24 -8.78 -15.55 7.06
C GLU A 24 -9.12 -14.41 8.03
N TYR A 25 -9.35 -13.23 7.47
CA TYR A 25 -9.79 -12.05 8.20
C TYR A 25 -10.88 -11.31 7.44
N THR A 26 -11.84 -10.74 8.17
CA THR A 26 -12.89 -9.92 7.58
C THR A 26 -12.47 -8.45 7.49
N VAL A 27 -12.65 -7.87 6.30
CA VAL A 27 -12.54 -6.44 6.05
C VAL A 27 -13.91 -5.83 5.79
N TYR A 28 -14.06 -4.59 6.21
CA TYR A 28 -15.25 -3.77 6.02
C TYR A 28 -14.94 -2.71 4.98
N VAL A 29 -15.78 -2.66 3.95
CA VAL A 29 -15.57 -1.84 2.77
C VAL A 29 -16.47 -0.63 2.85
N LEU A 30 -15.85 0.55 2.85
CA LEU A 30 -16.51 1.83 2.74
C LEU A 30 -16.47 2.30 1.29
N ARG A 31 -17.62 2.74 0.78
CA ARG A 31 -17.69 3.55 -0.44
C ARG A 31 -17.62 5.01 -0.03
N CYS A 32 -16.56 5.68 -0.44
CA CYS A 32 -16.38 7.11 -0.24
C CYS A 32 -16.76 7.82 -1.53
N GLN A 33 -17.43 8.96 -1.40
CA GLN A 33 -17.78 9.82 -2.52
C GLN A 33 -17.49 11.26 -2.13
N TRP A 34 -16.88 11.99 -3.06
CA TRP A 34 -16.57 13.40 -2.90
C TRP A 34 -16.97 14.17 -4.14
N GLN A 35 -17.58 15.33 -3.92
CA GLN A 35 -18.01 16.25 -4.97
C GLN A 35 -17.47 17.65 -4.65
N PRO A 36 -16.72 18.29 -5.57
CA PRO A 36 -16.33 19.69 -5.42
C PRO A 36 -17.56 20.58 -5.31
N LYS A 37 -17.51 21.64 -4.50
CA LYS A 37 -18.63 22.58 -4.36
C LYS A 37 -19.05 23.24 -5.69
N ASP A 38 -18.08 23.48 -6.56
CA ASP A 38 -18.26 24.21 -7.82
C ASP A 38 -18.42 23.27 -9.04
N SER A 39 -18.55 21.96 -8.83
CA SER A 39 -18.70 20.96 -9.90
C SER A 39 -19.88 20.03 -9.65
N SER A 40 -20.52 19.59 -10.72
CA SER A 40 -21.53 18.52 -10.68
C SER A 40 -20.91 17.12 -10.70
N GLU A 41 -19.63 17.00 -11.04
CA GLU A 41 -18.95 15.71 -11.12
C GLU A 41 -18.49 15.26 -9.73
N SER A 42 -18.80 14.00 -9.40
CA SER A 42 -18.37 13.39 -8.14
C SER A 42 -17.39 12.27 -8.43
N THR A 43 -16.35 12.16 -7.61
CA THR A 43 -15.46 11.01 -7.61
C THR A 43 -15.85 10.04 -6.51
N THR A 44 -15.74 8.75 -6.81
CA THR A 44 -16.07 7.66 -5.88
C THR A 44 -14.89 6.72 -5.80
N TRP A 45 -14.54 6.29 -4.60
CA TRP A 45 -13.54 5.25 -4.38
C TRP A 45 -13.95 4.32 -3.24
N LEU A 46 -13.32 3.15 -3.19
CA LEU A 46 -13.52 2.19 -2.12
C LEU A 46 -12.33 2.20 -1.17
N VAL A 47 -12.62 2.06 0.11
CA VAL A 47 -11.61 1.88 1.15
C VAL A 47 -11.97 0.66 1.98
N SER A 48 -11.01 -0.21 2.27
CA SER A 48 -11.23 -1.41 3.07
C SER A 48 -10.35 -1.41 4.30
N HIS A 49 -10.92 -1.82 5.43
CA HIS A 49 -10.24 -1.84 6.73
C HIS A 49 -10.70 -3.03 7.57
N ARG A 50 -9.77 -3.64 8.33
CA ARG A 50 -10.14 -4.61 9.38
C ARG A 50 -10.80 -3.89 10.55
N PHE A 51 -11.62 -4.60 11.33
CA PHE A 51 -12.28 -4.03 12.53
C PHE A 51 -11.29 -3.34 13.50
N SER A 52 -10.08 -3.90 13.66
CA SER A 52 -9.02 -3.34 14.51
C SER A 52 -8.54 -1.97 14.05
N VAL A 53 -8.60 -1.67 12.75
CA VAL A 53 -8.20 -0.36 12.20
C VAL A 53 -9.21 0.72 12.56
N PHE A 54 -10.50 0.41 12.48
CA PHE A 54 -11.57 1.30 12.95
C PHE A 54 -11.41 1.59 14.45
N GLU A 55 -11.03 0.59 15.24
CA GLU A 55 -10.79 0.77 16.68
C GLU A 55 -9.58 1.67 16.95
N LYS A 56 -8.50 1.50 16.16
CA LYS A 56 -7.33 2.39 16.24
C LYS A 56 -7.74 3.83 15.91
N LEU A 57 -8.47 4.04 14.82
CA LEU A 57 -9.01 5.35 14.45
C LEU A 57 -9.82 5.94 15.62
N HIS A 58 -10.72 5.16 16.23
CA HIS A 58 -11.49 5.63 17.39
C HIS A 58 -10.62 6.10 18.56
N LYS A 59 -9.55 5.36 18.88
CA LYS A 59 -8.60 5.75 19.95
C LYS A 59 -7.84 7.02 19.58
N ASP A 60 -7.42 7.15 18.33
CA ASP A 60 -6.72 8.33 17.84
C ASP A 60 -7.63 9.57 17.87
N LEU A 61 -8.89 9.44 17.44
CA LEU A 61 -9.91 10.48 17.53
C LEU A 61 -10.18 10.91 18.98
N LYS A 62 -10.36 9.96 19.89
CA LYS A 62 -10.56 10.25 21.33
C LYS A 62 -9.40 11.02 21.96
N ARG A 63 -8.17 10.77 21.50
CA ARG A 63 -6.98 11.46 22.00
C ARG A 63 -6.90 12.89 21.46
N LYS A 64 -7.30 13.10 20.21
CA LYS A 64 -7.15 14.39 19.51
C LYS A 64 -8.31 15.34 19.69
N VAL A 65 -9.54 14.83 19.80
CA VAL A 65 -10.74 15.65 19.94
C VAL A 65 -11.07 15.77 21.43
N PRO A 66 -10.85 16.95 22.05
CA PRO A 66 -11.19 17.14 23.45
C PRO A 66 -12.69 16.97 23.66
N THR A 67 -13.08 16.35 24.78
CA THR A 67 -14.50 16.11 25.10
C THR A 67 -15.30 17.41 25.26
N ALA A 68 -14.62 18.52 25.58
CA ALA A 68 -15.20 19.85 25.62
C ALA A 68 -15.61 20.40 24.24
N VAL A 69 -14.98 19.90 23.16
CA VAL A 69 -15.26 20.32 21.78
C VAL A 69 -16.35 19.44 21.18
N ALA A 70 -16.24 18.13 21.34
CA ALA A 70 -17.25 17.19 20.85
C ALA A 70 -17.23 15.88 21.62
N MET A 71 -18.39 15.21 21.69
CA MET A 71 -18.50 13.84 22.17
C MET A 71 -18.26 12.86 21.02
N ILE A 72 -17.15 12.12 21.08
CA ILE A 72 -16.87 11.06 20.12
C ILE A 72 -17.94 9.97 20.21
N PRO A 73 -18.51 9.52 19.08
CA PRO A 73 -19.54 8.49 19.06
C PRO A 73 -19.06 7.16 19.63
N LEU A 74 -20.01 6.37 20.13
CA LEU A 74 -19.73 5.07 20.72
C LEU A 74 -19.22 4.09 19.66
N PHE A 75 -18.09 3.46 19.95
CA PHE A 75 -17.53 2.41 19.10
C PHE A 75 -18.28 1.09 19.30
N PRO A 76 -18.57 0.31 18.24
CA PRO A 76 -19.18 -1.02 18.37
C PRO A 76 -18.36 -1.91 19.31
N ARG A 77 -19.05 -2.65 20.19
CA ARG A 77 -18.40 -3.46 21.22
C ARG A 77 -17.55 -4.57 20.59
N LYS A 78 -16.40 -4.83 21.20
CA LYS A 78 -15.66 -6.07 20.93
C LYS A 78 -16.42 -7.24 21.54
N HIS A 79 -16.80 -8.22 20.72
CA HIS A 79 -17.18 -9.53 21.25
C HIS A 79 -15.93 -10.15 21.89
N VAL A 80 -15.93 -10.21 23.23
CA VAL A 80 -14.90 -10.90 23.99
C VAL A 80 -15.14 -12.39 23.81
N LEU A 81 -14.17 -13.10 23.23
CA LEU A 81 -14.16 -14.55 22.97
C LEU A 81 -14.25 -15.43 24.24
N GLY A 82 -14.54 -14.86 25.42
CA GLY A 82 -14.47 -15.53 26.72
C GLY A 82 -15.75 -15.57 27.55
N GLY A 83 -16.89 -15.06 27.06
CA GLY A 83 -18.12 -15.04 27.85
C GLY A 83 -19.38 -15.23 27.01
N VAL A 84 -20.14 -16.27 27.32
CA VAL A 84 -21.50 -16.59 26.81
C VAL A 84 -21.60 -17.07 25.34
N PHE A 85 -20.63 -16.78 24.47
CA PHE A 85 -20.60 -17.33 23.10
C PHE A 85 -19.44 -18.32 22.92
N LYS A 86 -19.53 -19.46 23.62
CA LYS A 86 -18.61 -20.59 23.45
C LYS A 86 -18.71 -21.10 21.99
N GLY A 87 -17.76 -20.73 21.14
CA GLY A 87 -17.61 -21.25 19.77
C GLY A 87 -17.82 -20.28 18.61
N LYS A 88 -18.14 -18.99 18.83
CA LYS A 88 -18.23 -18.02 17.72
C LYS A 88 -16.89 -17.34 17.48
N THR A 89 -16.20 -17.73 16.41
CA THR A 89 -15.01 -17.03 15.93
C THR A 89 -15.39 -15.60 15.50
N GLY A 90 -14.43 -14.66 15.54
CA GLY A 90 -14.66 -13.26 15.16
C GLY A 90 -15.11 -13.05 13.72
N ASN A 91 -15.02 -14.11 12.89
CA ASN A 91 -15.45 -14.16 11.49
C ASN A 91 -16.84 -14.80 11.31
N SER A 92 -17.53 -15.19 12.40
CA SER A 92 -18.89 -15.71 12.27
C SER A 92 -19.82 -14.67 11.64
N SER A 93 -20.63 -15.09 10.67
CA SER A 93 -21.52 -14.20 9.87
C SER A 93 -22.36 -13.25 10.75
N ALA A 94 -22.89 -13.75 11.88
CA ALA A 94 -23.65 -12.93 12.82
C ALA A 94 -22.82 -11.78 13.44
N ILE A 95 -21.58 -12.07 13.85
CA ILE A 95 -20.67 -11.06 14.42
C ILE A 95 -20.24 -10.06 13.34
N VAL A 96 -19.98 -10.54 12.13
CA VAL A 96 -19.60 -9.70 10.99
C VAL A 96 -20.70 -8.70 10.65
N GLU A 97 -21.96 -9.15 10.54
CA GLU A 97 -23.10 -8.28 10.24
C GLU A 97 -23.42 -7.31 11.39
N GLU A 98 -23.34 -7.75 12.65
CA GLU A 98 -23.51 -6.85 13.80
C GLU A 98 -22.47 -5.73 13.79
N ARG A 99 -21.20 -6.09 13.55
CA ARG A 99 -20.11 -5.13 13.43
C ARG A 99 -20.29 -4.22 12.23
N LYS A 100 -20.71 -4.72 11.06
CA LYS A 100 -20.96 -3.94 9.85
C LYS A 100 -21.95 -2.81 10.14
N ARG A 101 -23.13 -3.15 10.69
CA ARG A 101 -24.16 -2.17 11.08
C ARG A 101 -23.72 -1.22 12.19
N GLY A 102 -22.86 -1.69 13.10
CA GLY A 102 -22.27 -0.86 14.15
C GLY A 102 -21.28 0.16 13.59
N LEU A 103 -20.39 -0.28 12.70
CA LEU A 103 -19.38 0.54 12.03
C LEU A 103 -20.00 1.54 11.08
N GLU A 104 -21.06 1.17 10.35
CA GLU A 104 -21.80 2.08 9.47
C GLU A 104 -22.35 3.29 10.24
N ARG A 105 -23.08 3.05 11.34
CA ARG A 105 -23.57 4.13 12.21
C ARG A 105 -22.44 4.95 12.81
N TYR A 106 -21.36 4.28 13.22
CA TYR A 106 -20.19 4.94 13.78
C TYR A 106 -19.53 5.89 12.77
N VAL A 107 -19.29 5.44 11.53
CA VAL A 107 -18.67 6.26 10.48
C VAL A 107 -19.54 7.46 10.14
N ALA A 108 -20.85 7.28 9.97
CA ALA A 108 -21.77 8.39 9.71
C ALA A 108 -21.69 9.46 10.81
N GLN A 109 -21.69 9.04 12.08
CA GLN A 109 -21.59 9.97 13.23
C GLN A 109 -20.21 10.64 13.32
N VAL A 110 -19.13 9.93 12.99
CA VAL A 110 -17.78 10.52 12.95
C VAL A 110 -17.69 11.59 11.87
N LEU A 111 -18.23 11.34 10.67
CA LEU A 111 -18.23 12.32 9.59
C LEU A 111 -19.07 13.56 9.94
N GLU A 112 -20.24 13.37 10.54
CA GLU A 112 -21.07 14.48 11.03
C GLU A 112 -20.37 15.28 12.14
N LEU A 113 -19.63 14.61 13.02
CA LEU A 113 -18.81 15.26 14.03
C LEU A 113 -17.70 16.08 13.37
N CYS A 114 -16.95 15.50 12.43
CA CYS A 114 -15.87 16.18 11.74
C CYS A 114 -16.34 17.37 10.90
N ALA A 115 -17.54 17.30 10.32
CA ALA A 115 -18.14 18.43 9.62
C ALA A 115 -18.46 19.63 10.54
N ARG A 116 -18.54 19.42 11.86
CA ARG A 116 -18.80 20.45 12.89
C ARG A 116 -17.56 20.88 13.65
N LEU A 117 -16.41 20.21 13.44
CA LEU A 117 -15.17 20.60 14.11
C LEU A 117 -14.69 21.96 13.57
N PRO A 118 -14.07 22.80 14.41
CA PRO A 118 -13.48 24.03 13.93
C PRO A 118 -12.30 23.73 12.99
N GLU A 119 -12.10 24.57 11.99
CA GLU A 119 -11.11 24.37 10.90
C GLU A 119 -9.66 24.20 11.39
N ASN A 120 -9.35 24.71 12.59
CA ASN A 120 -8.04 24.57 13.20
C ASN A 120 -7.78 23.18 13.81
N LEU A 121 -8.82 22.35 13.98
CA LEU A 121 -8.71 21.01 14.54
C LEU A 121 -8.58 19.99 13.40
N ASN A 122 -7.34 19.82 12.92
CA ASN A 122 -7.04 18.87 11.86
C ASN A 122 -7.00 17.43 12.40
N VAL A 123 -7.67 16.52 11.69
CA VAL A 123 -7.75 15.08 12.01
C VAL A 123 -7.13 14.26 10.86
N PRO A 124 -5.80 14.28 10.71
CA PRO A 124 -5.12 13.60 9.60
C PRO A 124 -5.29 12.08 9.62
N GLU A 125 -5.61 11.48 10.78
CA GLU A 125 -5.89 10.05 10.88
C GLU A 125 -7.17 9.67 10.15
N LEU A 126 -8.19 10.53 10.17
CA LEU A 126 -9.42 10.29 9.43
C LEU A 126 -9.18 10.44 7.92
N ASP A 127 -8.40 11.43 7.52
CA ASP A 127 -8.00 11.62 6.13
C ASP A 127 -7.23 10.41 5.60
N ARG A 128 -6.22 9.93 6.34
CA ARG A 128 -5.47 8.70 5.99
C ARG A 128 -6.36 7.46 5.98
N PHE A 129 -7.28 7.37 6.94
CA PHE A 129 -8.21 6.25 7.03
C PHE A 129 -9.16 6.20 5.83
N LEU A 130 -9.67 7.34 5.36
CA LEU A 130 -10.60 7.41 4.22
C LEU A 130 -9.89 7.68 2.88
N ASN A 131 -8.58 7.90 2.91
CA ASN A 131 -7.75 8.27 1.77
C ASN A 131 -8.25 9.52 1.02
N VAL A 132 -8.82 10.51 1.74
CA VAL A 132 -9.54 11.64 1.09
C VAL A 132 -8.59 12.56 0.33
N SER A 133 -7.56 13.10 0.98
CA SER A 133 -6.64 14.05 0.33
C SER A 133 -6.04 13.51 -0.96
N ARG A 134 -5.62 12.24 -0.96
CA ARG A 134 -5.05 11.57 -2.14
C ARG A 134 -6.07 11.49 -3.28
N GLN A 135 -7.29 11.06 -2.99
CA GLN A 135 -8.33 10.85 -3.99
C GLN A 135 -8.85 12.17 -4.58
N VAL A 136 -8.98 13.19 -3.72
CA VAL A 136 -9.34 14.55 -4.16
C VAL A 136 -8.25 15.14 -5.05
N GLU A 137 -6.98 15.02 -4.66
CA GLU A 137 -5.85 15.51 -5.45
C GLU A 137 -5.74 14.79 -6.79
N GLN A 138 -5.88 13.47 -6.81
CA GLN A 138 -5.91 12.68 -8.03
C GLN A 138 -7.03 13.12 -8.97
N HIS A 139 -8.24 13.31 -8.45
CA HIS A 139 -9.37 13.77 -9.25
C HIS A 139 -9.17 15.20 -9.81
N ARG A 140 -8.60 16.11 -9.01
CA ARG A 140 -8.25 17.46 -9.49
C ARG A 140 -7.25 17.42 -10.63
N ARG A 141 -6.22 16.58 -10.52
CA ARG A 141 -5.23 16.40 -11.60
C ARG A 141 -5.86 15.87 -12.88
N GLN A 142 -6.78 14.91 -12.77
CA GLN A 142 -7.52 14.37 -13.92
C GLN A 142 -8.37 15.42 -14.63
N LEU A 143 -9.07 16.27 -13.87
CA LEU A 143 -9.83 17.39 -14.42
C LEU A 143 -8.92 18.41 -15.14
N MET A 144 -7.73 18.67 -14.61
CA MET A 144 -6.76 19.59 -15.24
C MET A 144 -6.09 18.98 -16.49
N SER A 145 -5.91 17.66 -16.56
CA SER A 145 -5.36 16.99 -17.76
C SER A 145 -6.41 16.76 -18.85
N GLY A 146 -7.70 16.65 -18.50
CA GLY A 146 -8.80 16.42 -19.45
C GLY A 146 -9.30 17.67 -20.19
N GLY A 147 -8.80 18.86 -19.86
CA GLY A 147 -9.22 20.13 -20.47
C GLY A 147 -8.35 20.61 -21.65
N ALA A 148 -7.39 19.80 -22.13
CA ALA A 148 -6.39 20.21 -23.11
C ALA A 148 -6.49 19.49 -24.47
N ASP A 149 -7.66 18.94 -24.83
CA ASP A 149 -7.90 18.37 -26.16
C ASP A 149 -9.21 18.87 -26.76
N GLU A 150 -9.18 20.10 -27.31
CA GLU A 150 -9.82 20.41 -28.59
C GLU A 150 -9.36 21.80 -29.06
N SER A 151 -8.51 21.82 -30.08
CA SER A 151 -8.16 22.93 -31.01
C SER A 151 -6.68 23.30 -31.01
N GLY A 152 -5.96 22.85 -32.04
CA GLY A 152 -4.74 23.52 -32.49
C GLY A 152 -3.64 22.56 -32.95
N ALA A 153 -3.54 22.38 -34.26
CA ALA A 153 -2.45 21.65 -34.88
C ALA A 153 -1.07 22.35 -34.69
N ALA A 154 -0.10 21.54 -34.25
CA ALA A 154 1.36 21.56 -34.50
C ALA A 154 2.25 22.65 -33.85
N PRO A 155 3.60 22.48 -33.79
CA PRO A 155 4.46 21.30 -33.99
C PRO A 155 5.43 21.02 -32.80
N ALA A 156 6.19 19.94 -32.94
CA ALA A 156 7.37 19.53 -32.17
C ALA A 156 8.16 20.63 -31.43
N GLY A 157 8.50 20.38 -30.16
CA GLY A 157 9.62 21.06 -29.51
C GLY A 157 9.50 21.14 -27.99
N PHE A 158 10.49 20.57 -27.31
CA PHE A 158 10.79 20.71 -25.88
C PHE A 158 9.96 19.84 -24.93
N GLY A 159 10.28 18.54 -24.98
CA GLY A 159 10.27 17.70 -23.78
C GLY A 159 10.99 18.43 -22.65
N ARG A 160 10.19 18.96 -21.72
CA ARG A 160 10.65 19.25 -20.37
C ARG A 160 11.05 17.90 -19.78
N PRO A 161 12.32 17.69 -19.38
CA PRO A 161 12.64 16.52 -18.59
C PRO A 161 11.94 16.76 -17.26
N LEU A 162 10.80 16.10 -17.05
CA LEU A 162 10.35 15.84 -15.70
C LEU A 162 11.53 15.10 -15.05
N ASN A 163 12.12 15.74 -14.07
CA ASN A 163 13.20 15.21 -13.25
C ASN A 163 12.61 14.07 -12.39
N LEU A 164 12.26 12.96 -13.05
CA LEU A 164 11.64 11.72 -12.55
C LEU A 164 12.76 10.82 -12.02
N ASN A 165 13.29 11.20 -10.86
CA ASN A 165 14.34 10.44 -10.19
C ASN A 165 13.78 9.22 -9.46
N ALA A 166 14.63 8.21 -9.28
CA ALA A 166 14.48 7.04 -8.40
C ALA A 166 13.94 7.36 -6.98
N GLY A 167 14.03 8.61 -6.55
CA GLY A 167 13.49 9.12 -5.28
C GLY A 167 11.97 8.94 -5.11
N GLY A 168 11.18 8.87 -6.19
CA GLY A 168 9.74 8.60 -6.10
C GLY A 168 9.45 7.19 -5.57
N ALA A 169 10.07 6.18 -6.17
CA ALA A 169 9.96 4.79 -5.74
C ALA A 169 10.59 4.55 -4.36
N GLU A 170 11.73 5.19 -4.07
CA GLU A 170 12.35 5.14 -2.74
C GLU A 170 11.46 5.73 -1.64
N GLY A 171 10.82 6.87 -1.91
CA GLY A 171 9.89 7.50 -0.97
C GLY A 171 8.67 6.62 -0.69
N MET A 172 8.15 5.94 -1.71
CA MET A 172 7.10 4.95 -1.54
C MET A 172 7.57 3.75 -0.72
N ALA A 173 8.73 3.19 -1.04
CA ALA A 173 9.29 2.04 -0.33
C ALA A 173 9.55 2.36 1.15
N ALA A 174 10.04 3.57 1.46
CA ALA A 174 10.19 4.07 2.82
C ALA A 174 8.83 4.21 3.55
N ARG A 175 7.80 4.69 2.84
CA ARG A 175 6.42 4.76 3.38
C ARG A 175 5.85 3.38 3.65
N GLU A 176 6.08 2.41 2.77
CA GLU A 176 5.69 1.01 2.96
C GLU A 176 6.41 0.40 4.16
N GLN A 177 7.70 0.66 4.32
CA GLN A 177 8.46 0.19 5.49
C GLN A 177 7.96 0.83 6.81
N ALA A 178 7.54 2.09 6.76
CA ALA A 178 6.99 2.80 7.92
C ALA A 178 5.50 2.49 8.19
N ARG A 179 4.85 1.65 7.37
CA ARG A 179 3.45 1.30 7.60
C ARG A 179 3.30 0.45 8.85
N LEU A 180 2.27 0.80 9.61
CA LEU A 180 1.89 0.03 10.78
C LEU A 180 1.27 -1.31 10.33
N PRO A 181 1.53 -2.43 11.03
CA PRO A 181 0.99 -3.75 10.69
C PRO A 181 -0.54 -3.82 10.61
N THR A 182 -1.23 -2.82 11.16
CA THR A 182 -2.69 -2.72 11.13
C THR A 182 -3.22 -2.09 9.85
N GLU A 183 -2.42 -1.37 9.07
CA GLU A 183 -2.88 -0.72 7.85
C GLU A 183 -2.89 -1.74 6.70
N LEU A 184 -4.03 -1.89 6.01
CA LEU A 184 -4.14 -2.78 4.84
C LEU A 184 -3.44 -2.17 3.63
N PRO A 185 -2.74 -2.97 2.81
CA PRO A 185 -2.10 -2.43 1.62
C PRO A 185 -3.15 -2.07 0.59
N THR A 186 -3.07 -0.83 0.11
CA THR A 186 -3.90 -0.39 -1.00
C THR A 186 -3.20 -0.72 -2.31
N PRO A 187 -3.97 -1.00 -3.38
CA PRO A 187 -3.44 -1.02 -4.73
C PRO A 187 -2.66 0.25 -5.07
N LEU A 188 -1.76 0.14 -6.03
CA LEU A 188 -1.02 1.24 -6.64
C LEU A 188 -2.00 2.07 -7.50
N ASP A 189 -1.87 3.38 -7.43
CA ASP A 189 -2.45 4.25 -8.47
C ASP A 189 -1.53 4.33 -9.70
N GLU A 190 -1.96 5.10 -10.70
CA GLU A 190 -1.25 5.32 -11.96
C GLU A 190 0.20 5.82 -11.74
N GLU A 191 0.39 6.81 -10.85
CA GLU A 191 1.69 7.42 -10.60
C GLU A 191 2.59 6.47 -9.81
N GLU A 192 2.04 5.82 -8.78
CA GLU A 192 2.75 4.80 -7.99
C GLU A 192 3.15 3.59 -8.84
N LEU A 193 2.28 3.15 -9.76
CA LEU A 193 2.59 2.07 -10.69
C LEU A 193 3.71 2.46 -11.65
N SER A 194 3.68 3.67 -12.22
CA SER A 194 4.74 4.17 -13.09
C SER A 194 6.11 4.24 -12.38
N HIS A 195 6.14 4.73 -11.14
CA HIS A 195 7.37 4.72 -10.33
C HIS A 195 7.85 3.30 -10.02
N THR A 196 6.93 2.36 -9.80
CA THR A 196 7.27 0.95 -9.55
C THR A 196 7.86 0.31 -10.80
N GLU A 197 7.26 0.51 -11.97
CA GLU A 197 7.78 0.07 -13.27
C GLU A 197 9.20 0.60 -13.50
N GLN A 198 9.42 1.89 -13.22
CA GLN A 198 10.75 2.51 -13.34
C GLN A 198 11.77 1.89 -12.38
N ALA A 199 11.39 1.59 -11.14
CA ALA A 199 12.27 0.93 -10.17
C ALA A 199 12.68 -0.47 -10.64
N VAL A 200 11.75 -1.24 -11.20
CA VAL A 200 12.01 -2.57 -11.79
C VAL A 200 12.99 -2.45 -12.96
N ALA A 201 12.78 -1.47 -13.85
CA ALA A 201 13.69 -1.22 -14.97
C ALA A 201 15.11 -0.84 -14.50
N LEU A 202 15.23 0.00 -13.46
CA LEU A 202 16.51 0.38 -12.86
C LEU A 202 17.24 -0.81 -12.20
N LEU A 203 16.50 -1.69 -11.53
CA LEU A 203 17.04 -2.94 -10.97
C LEU A 203 17.60 -3.83 -12.09
N ASN A 204 16.81 -4.06 -13.14
CA ASN A 204 17.21 -4.88 -14.29
C ASN A 204 18.46 -4.31 -14.97
N ALA A 205 18.50 -3.00 -15.20
CA ALA A 205 19.67 -2.32 -15.76
C ALA A 205 20.90 -2.43 -14.83
N SER A 206 20.73 -2.30 -13.52
CA SER A 206 21.83 -2.45 -12.54
C SER A 206 22.39 -3.88 -12.54
N ILE A 207 21.53 -4.90 -12.56
CA ILE A 207 21.95 -6.30 -12.61
C ILE A 207 22.77 -6.58 -13.88
N ARG A 208 22.30 -6.10 -15.04
CA ARG A 208 22.97 -6.32 -16.33
C ARG A 208 24.29 -5.56 -16.47
N SER A 209 24.41 -4.40 -15.82
CA SER A 209 25.62 -3.56 -15.91
C SER A 209 26.66 -3.88 -14.83
N SER A 210 26.26 -4.55 -13.75
CA SER A 210 27.17 -4.92 -12.68
C SER A 210 28.24 -5.90 -13.17
N ARG A 211 29.48 -5.71 -12.69
CA ARG A 211 30.63 -6.57 -13.00
C ARG A 211 31.10 -7.21 -11.71
N GLY A 212 30.64 -8.43 -11.45
CA GLY A 212 31.07 -9.22 -10.28
C GLY A 212 29.90 -9.70 -9.43
N ASP A 213 30.18 -9.94 -8.15
CA ASP A 213 29.17 -10.44 -7.20
C ASP A 213 28.13 -9.35 -6.89
N LEU A 214 26.91 -9.56 -7.38
CA LEU A 214 25.77 -8.66 -7.19
C LEU A 214 25.43 -8.41 -5.72
N ARG A 215 25.80 -9.31 -4.80
CA ARG A 215 25.59 -9.14 -3.35
C ARG A 215 26.38 -7.98 -2.78
N ARG A 216 27.51 -7.65 -3.43
CA ARG A 216 28.42 -6.58 -3.02
C ARG A 216 28.17 -5.28 -3.76
N ASP A 217 27.34 -5.30 -4.81
CA ASP A 217 26.99 -4.10 -5.55
C ASP A 217 25.92 -3.29 -4.79
N PRO A 218 26.28 -2.11 -4.23
CA PRO A 218 25.36 -1.32 -3.42
C PRO A 218 24.17 -0.79 -4.23
N GLN A 219 24.32 -0.55 -5.53
CA GLN A 219 23.23 -0.07 -6.38
C GLN A 219 22.21 -1.18 -6.63
N VAL A 220 22.68 -2.39 -6.93
CA VAL A 220 21.80 -3.56 -7.10
C VAL A 220 21.05 -3.86 -5.81
N GLN A 221 21.75 -3.88 -4.66
CA GLN A 221 21.11 -4.16 -3.36
C GLN A 221 20.08 -3.08 -2.97
N HIS A 222 20.36 -1.82 -3.27
CA HIS A 222 19.42 -0.73 -3.02
C HIS A 222 18.15 -0.85 -3.86
N HIS A 223 18.27 -0.99 -5.18
CA HIS A 223 17.12 -1.15 -6.07
C HIS A 223 16.33 -2.43 -5.75
N LEU A 224 17.02 -3.53 -5.40
CA LEU A 224 16.38 -4.78 -4.99
C LEU A 224 15.52 -4.57 -3.75
N LYS A 225 16.04 -3.85 -2.75
CA LYS A 225 15.29 -3.54 -1.52
C LYS A 225 14.03 -2.72 -1.83
N VAL A 226 14.13 -1.70 -2.69
CA VAL A 226 12.98 -0.88 -3.10
C VAL A 226 11.90 -1.75 -3.76
N CYS A 227 12.28 -2.57 -4.76
CA CYS A 227 11.34 -3.45 -5.45
C CYS A 227 10.68 -4.46 -4.51
N VAL A 228 11.44 -5.08 -3.61
CA VAL A 228 10.89 -6.03 -2.61
C VAL A 228 9.91 -5.35 -1.65
N GLN A 229 10.14 -4.10 -1.28
CA GLN A 229 9.23 -3.33 -0.42
C GLN A 229 7.92 -2.96 -1.14
N LEU A 230 7.95 -2.75 -2.45
CA LEU A 230 6.78 -2.41 -3.26
C LEU A 230 6.00 -3.65 -3.74
N LEU A 231 6.65 -4.82 -3.80
CA LEU A 231 6.08 -6.08 -4.30
C LEU A 231 4.69 -6.42 -3.73
N PRO A 232 4.42 -6.32 -2.41
CA PRO A 232 3.10 -6.67 -1.88
C PRO A 232 1.98 -5.79 -2.46
N ARG A 233 2.25 -4.50 -2.68
CA ARG A 233 1.28 -3.59 -3.29
C ARG A 233 1.13 -3.84 -4.78
N LEU A 234 2.20 -4.19 -5.46
CA LEU A 234 2.17 -4.57 -6.87
C LEU A 234 1.31 -5.83 -7.08
N GLN A 235 1.50 -6.87 -6.27
CA GLN A 235 0.69 -8.10 -6.29
C GLN A 235 -0.80 -7.83 -6.04
N ILE A 236 -1.10 -6.95 -5.08
CA ILE A 236 -2.48 -6.52 -4.80
C ILE A 236 -3.08 -5.77 -6.00
N SER A 237 -2.27 -5.01 -6.74
CA SER A 237 -2.71 -4.25 -7.91
C SER A 237 -2.90 -5.12 -9.15
N ALA A 238 -2.12 -6.20 -9.28
CA ALA A 238 -2.19 -7.16 -10.37
C ALA A 238 -3.28 -8.24 -10.17
N ASN A 239 -3.86 -8.33 -8.98
CA ASN A 239 -4.86 -9.35 -8.65
C ASN A 239 -6.23 -9.04 -9.28
N LEU A 240 -6.65 -9.89 -10.22
CA LEU A 240 -7.96 -9.82 -10.92
C LEU A 240 -9.15 -9.93 -9.96
N ASP A 241 -9.01 -10.68 -8.87
CA ASP A 241 -10.06 -10.87 -7.88
C ASP A 241 -10.09 -9.75 -6.84
N ASN A 242 -9.17 -8.78 -6.92
CA ASN A 242 -9.14 -7.65 -6.01
C ASN A 242 -10.07 -6.53 -6.49
N PRO A 243 -11.22 -6.31 -5.83
CA PRO A 243 -12.16 -5.30 -6.27
C PRO A 243 -11.76 -3.86 -5.91
N PHE A 244 -10.62 -3.67 -5.25
CA PHE A 244 -10.05 -2.36 -4.98
C PHE A 244 -9.01 -1.97 -6.02
N ALA A 245 -8.52 -2.92 -6.82
CA ALA A 245 -7.58 -2.63 -7.90
C ALA A 245 -8.29 -1.82 -8.99
N ASN A 246 -7.60 -0.82 -9.53
CA ASN A 246 -8.11 -0.09 -10.68
C ASN A 246 -8.05 -1.03 -11.89
N VAL A 247 -9.22 -1.41 -12.42
CA VAL A 247 -9.35 -2.38 -13.52
C VAL A 247 -8.54 -1.97 -14.75
N ASP A 248 -8.42 -0.66 -15.01
CA ASP A 248 -7.67 -0.13 -16.15
C ASP A 248 -6.14 -0.30 -15.96
N LEU A 249 -5.69 -0.40 -14.71
CA LEU A 249 -4.27 -0.55 -14.36
C LEU A 249 -3.85 -2.01 -14.18
N ILE A 250 -4.79 -2.93 -13.97
CA ILE A 250 -4.49 -4.36 -13.73
C ILE A 250 -3.56 -4.93 -14.80
N PRO A 251 -3.80 -4.74 -16.12
CA PRO A 251 -2.91 -5.29 -17.15
C PRO A 251 -1.47 -4.79 -17.02
N ARG A 252 -1.29 -3.51 -16.68
CA ARG A 252 0.04 -2.92 -16.47
C ARG A 252 0.68 -3.40 -15.18
N ALA A 253 -0.09 -3.52 -14.10
CA ALA A 253 0.39 -4.06 -12.84
C ALA A 253 0.85 -5.52 -12.99
N MET A 254 0.12 -6.34 -13.76
CA MET A 254 0.51 -7.71 -14.10
C MET A 254 1.81 -7.73 -14.89
N GLN A 255 1.95 -6.90 -15.92
CA GLN A 255 3.20 -6.81 -16.70
C GLN A 255 4.39 -6.40 -15.81
N CYS A 256 4.22 -5.37 -14.98
CA CYS A 256 5.25 -4.91 -14.05
C CYS A 256 5.62 -6.00 -13.03
N GLN A 257 4.64 -6.80 -12.59
CA GLN A 257 4.90 -7.96 -11.73
C GLN A 257 5.73 -9.03 -12.44
N GLU A 258 5.36 -9.40 -13.67
CA GLU A 258 6.11 -10.37 -14.49
C GLU A 258 7.54 -9.89 -14.78
N ASP A 259 7.71 -8.60 -15.07
CA ASP A 259 9.02 -7.98 -15.29
C ASP A 259 9.89 -8.05 -14.04
N LEU A 260 9.30 -7.82 -12.86
CA LEU A 260 9.99 -7.95 -11.58
C LEU A 260 10.37 -9.41 -11.29
N GLU A 261 9.46 -10.36 -11.50
CA GLU A 261 9.73 -11.79 -11.32
C GLU A 261 10.87 -12.25 -12.24
N THR A 262 10.84 -11.85 -13.51
CA THR A 262 11.91 -12.10 -14.49
C THR A 262 13.24 -11.51 -14.03
N THR A 263 13.21 -10.26 -13.55
CA THR A 263 14.41 -9.55 -13.05
C THR A 263 14.98 -10.21 -11.79
N MET A 264 14.14 -10.69 -10.87
CA MET A 264 14.54 -11.46 -9.70
C MET A 264 15.13 -12.82 -10.09
N GLY A 265 14.60 -13.47 -11.13
CA GLY A 265 15.19 -14.65 -11.75
C GLY A 265 16.62 -14.40 -12.21
N LEU A 266 16.84 -13.34 -13.00
CA LEU A 266 18.17 -12.96 -13.48
C LEU A 266 19.16 -12.67 -12.34
N TYR A 267 18.71 -12.01 -11.27
CA TYR A 267 19.52 -11.80 -10.08
C TYR A 267 19.96 -13.14 -9.46
N ASN A 268 19.01 -14.06 -9.24
CA ASN A 268 19.29 -15.36 -8.64
C ASN A 268 20.22 -16.22 -9.52
N ASP A 269 20.00 -16.25 -10.83
CA ASP A 269 20.84 -16.97 -11.79
C ASP A 269 22.28 -16.43 -11.77
N SER A 270 22.43 -15.10 -11.70
CA SER A 270 23.74 -14.46 -11.59
C SER A 270 24.45 -14.83 -10.28
N LEU A 271 23.72 -14.97 -9.17
CA LEU A 271 24.31 -15.44 -7.90
C LEU A 271 24.78 -16.89 -7.98
N LEU A 272 24.04 -17.75 -8.68
CA LEU A 272 24.41 -19.16 -8.88
C LEU A 272 25.65 -19.27 -9.76
N ALA A 273 25.71 -18.53 -10.87
CA ALA A 273 26.87 -18.51 -11.77
C ALA A 273 28.18 -18.06 -11.07
N VAL A 274 28.07 -17.07 -10.17
CA VAL A 274 29.21 -16.63 -9.34
C VAL A 274 29.61 -17.73 -8.34
N THR A 275 28.64 -18.45 -7.77
CA THR A 275 28.92 -19.55 -6.83
C THR A 275 29.62 -20.72 -7.52
N GLU A 276 29.25 -21.06 -8.76
CA GLU A 276 29.92 -22.09 -9.57
C GLU A 276 31.37 -21.72 -9.90
N THR A 277 31.65 -20.45 -10.21
CA THR A 277 33.02 -19.97 -10.48
C THR A 277 33.92 -20.02 -9.24
N TYR A 278 33.38 -19.73 -8.05
CA TYR A 278 34.10 -19.95 -6.79
C TYR A 278 34.30 -21.44 -6.47
N ALA A 279 33.33 -22.31 -6.78
CA ALA A 279 33.46 -23.74 -6.54
C ALA A 279 34.54 -24.39 -7.43
N LEU A 280 34.64 -23.96 -8.69
CA LEU A 280 35.69 -24.41 -9.62
C LEU A 280 37.08 -23.92 -9.20
N SER A 281 37.20 -22.68 -8.71
CA SER A 281 38.48 -22.16 -8.19
C SER A 281 38.86 -22.74 -6.82
N ALA A 282 37.88 -23.13 -5.99
CA ALA A 282 38.12 -23.81 -4.71
C ALA A 282 38.57 -25.28 -4.85
N GLN A 283 38.31 -25.93 -6.00
CA GLN A 283 38.90 -27.23 -6.32
C GLN A 283 40.41 -27.15 -6.63
N GLU A 284 40.93 -25.96 -6.95
CA GLU A 284 42.37 -25.72 -7.16
C GLU A 284 43.06 -25.07 -5.93
N GLY A 285 42.32 -24.60 -4.93
CA GLY A 285 42.87 -23.98 -3.73
C GLY A 285 41.91 -24.06 -2.54
N GLY A 286 42.33 -24.75 -1.48
CA GLY A 286 41.47 -25.21 -0.39
C GLY A 286 40.63 -24.15 0.34
N GLY A 287 39.34 -24.48 0.49
CA GLY A 287 38.58 -24.33 1.74
C GLY A 287 38.10 -22.94 2.14
N LEU A 288 37.07 -22.41 1.48
CA LEU A 288 36.15 -21.44 2.10
C LEU A 288 34.71 -21.81 1.74
N GLN A 289 33.91 -22.11 2.78
CA GLN A 289 32.53 -22.55 2.66
C GLN A 289 31.63 -21.37 2.30
N ALA A 290 30.95 -21.46 1.15
CA ALA A 290 30.02 -20.42 0.68
C ALA A 290 28.76 -20.37 1.58
N PRO A 291 28.22 -19.17 1.90
CA PRO A 291 26.98 -19.04 2.65
C PRO A 291 25.75 -19.44 1.81
N PRO A 292 24.66 -19.90 2.44
CA PRO A 292 23.50 -20.46 1.75
C PRO A 292 22.71 -19.40 0.95
N PRO A 293 21.94 -19.84 -0.07
CA PRO A 293 21.09 -18.97 -0.88
C PRO A 293 19.99 -18.29 -0.05
N TYR A 294 19.60 -17.09 -0.47
CA TYR A 294 18.50 -16.36 0.16
C TYR A 294 17.16 -17.06 -0.12
N VAL A 295 16.40 -17.34 0.93
CA VAL A 295 15.04 -17.88 0.87
C VAL A 295 14.09 -16.82 1.46
N PRO A 296 13.06 -16.37 0.71
CA PRO A 296 12.08 -15.43 1.23
C PRO A 296 11.42 -15.95 2.51
N GLY A 297 11.45 -15.15 3.58
CA GLY A 297 10.78 -15.44 4.86
C GLY A 297 11.69 -15.83 6.04
N GLN A 298 13.00 -16.02 5.86
CA GLN A 298 13.92 -16.23 6.99
C GLN A 298 14.50 -14.92 7.53
N GLN A 299 14.31 -14.66 8.82
CA GLN A 299 15.07 -13.64 9.54
C GLN A 299 16.52 -14.12 9.72
N ASN A 300 17.45 -13.51 8.97
CA ASN A 300 18.88 -13.70 9.15
C ASN A 300 19.29 -13.19 10.53
N SER A 301 19.54 -14.11 11.46
CA SER A 301 20.07 -13.85 12.79
C SER A 301 21.60 -13.80 12.74
N TYR A 302 22.14 -12.66 12.35
CA TYR A 302 23.57 -12.35 12.56
C TYR A 302 23.69 -11.10 13.43
N GLN A 303 23.67 -11.29 14.75
CA GLN A 303 24.32 -10.35 15.68
C GLN A 303 25.73 -10.88 15.98
N PRO A 304 26.80 -10.09 15.80
CA PRO A 304 28.12 -10.46 16.27
C PRO A 304 28.20 -10.24 17.79
N SER A 305 28.33 -11.31 18.57
CA SER A 305 28.79 -11.22 19.96
C SER A 305 30.30 -11.00 19.97
N TYR A 306 30.76 -9.81 20.34
CA TYR A 306 32.16 -9.60 20.69
C TYR A 306 32.39 -9.99 22.16
N GLY A 307 33.31 -10.93 22.37
CA GLY A 307 34.00 -11.28 23.62
C GLY A 307 35.11 -12.26 23.22
N VAL A 308 36.37 -12.15 23.63
CA VAL A 308 37.07 -11.45 24.72
C VAL A 308 38.37 -10.89 24.15
#